data_AF-A0A7W7K2Q3-F1
#
_entry.id   AF-A0A7W7K2Q3-F1
#
_cell.length_a   1.000
_cell.length_b   1.000
_cell.length_c   1.000
_cell.angle_alpha   90.00
_cell.angle_beta   90.00
_cell.angle_gamma   90.00
#
_symmetry.space_group_name_H-M   'P 1'
#
loop_
_entity.id
_entity.type
_entity.pdbx_description
1 polymer ?
#
loop_
_entity_poly.entity_id
_entity_poly.type
_entity_poly.pdbx_seq_one_letter_code
_entity_poly.pdbx_strand_id
1 'polypeptide(L)'
;MHAMMIDQIARILANFTLALDYSGEIIDADDIVKIQEVMGADMQALDPESRRMLSDAFRRIAPEYDGDFRKAVESMPEDFGLEDEDLD
;
A
#
# COMPACT_ATOMS: atom_id res chain seq x y z
N MET A 1 -12.69 -8.73 -14.85
CA MET A 1 -12.51 -9.83 -13.86
C MET A 1 -11.27 -9.63 -12.99
N HIS A 2 -10.14 -9.15 -13.53
CA HIS A 2 -8.92 -8.84 -12.75
C HIS A 2 -9.07 -7.68 -11.73
N ALA A 3 -9.90 -6.68 -12.01
CA ALA A 3 -10.09 -5.51 -11.13
C ALA A 3 -10.55 -5.88 -9.69
N MET A 4 -11.46 -6.86 -9.55
CA MET A 4 -11.93 -7.26 -8.22
C MET A 4 -10.86 -7.96 -7.38
N MET A 5 -9.96 -8.71 -8.02
CA MET A 5 -8.87 -9.40 -7.33
C MET A 5 -7.80 -8.40 -6.87
N ILE A 6 -7.42 -7.44 -7.72
CA ILE A 6 -6.42 -6.44 -7.32
C ILE A 6 -6.96 -5.53 -6.20
N ASP A 7 -8.26 -5.20 -6.19
CA ASP A 7 -8.88 -4.45 -5.10
C ASP A 7 -8.93 -5.26 -3.78
N GLN A 8 -8.96 -6.60 -3.86
CA GLN A 8 -8.85 -7.46 -2.68
C GLN A 8 -7.41 -7.50 -2.16
N ILE A 9 -6.43 -7.60 -3.06
CA ILE A 9 -5.00 -7.56 -2.70
C ILE A 9 -4.66 -6.20 -2.06
N ALA A 10 -5.07 -5.10 -2.67
CA ALA A 10 -4.87 -3.75 -2.13
C ALA A 10 -5.48 -3.61 -0.73
N ARG A 11 -6.67 -4.15 -0.49
CA ARG A 11 -7.29 -4.16 0.85
C ARG A 11 -6.49 -4.95 1.88
N ILE A 12 -5.99 -6.12 1.49
CA ILE A 12 -5.17 -6.96 2.36
C ILE A 12 -3.92 -6.18 2.77
N LEU A 13 -3.20 -5.62 1.79
CA LEU A 13 -1.99 -4.83 2.01
C LEU A 13 -2.29 -3.59 2.87
N ALA A 14 -3.33 -2.83 2.52
CA ALA A 14 -3.75 -1.64 3.27
C ALA A 14 -4.05 -1.96 4.73
N ASN A 15 -4.82 -3.03 4.99
CA ASN A 15 -5.14 -3.42 6.35
C ASN A 15 -3.91 -3.85 7.15
N PHE A 16 -2.94 -4.53 6.52
CA PHE A 16 -1.68 -4.86 7.18
C PHE A 16 -0.83 -3.62 7.47
N THR A 17 -0.67 -2.73 6.50
CA THR A 17 0.09 -1.49 6.68
C THR A 17 -0.53 -0.62 7.79
N LEU A 18 -1.85 -0.41 7.77
CA LEU A 18 -2.56 0.30 8.83
C LEU A 18 -2.43 -0.40 10.18
N ALA A 19 -2.51 -1.73 10.24
CA ALA A 19 -2.32 -2.45 11.49
C ALA A 19 -0.91 -2.24 12.05
N LEU A 20 0.12 -2.20 11.21
CA LEU A 20 1.50 -1.95 11.61
C LEU A 20 1.68 -0.50 12.10
N ASP A 21 1.27 0.49 11.30
CA ASP A 21 1.43 1.91 11.58
C ASP A 21 0.68 2.37 12.84
N TYR A 22 -0.47 1.75 13.11
CA TYR A 22 -1.33 2.10 14.23
C TYR A 22 -1.32 1.05 15.35
N SER A 23 -0.38 0.10 15.34
CA SER A 23 -0.23 -0.93 16.39
C SER A 23 0.16 -0.37 17.76
N GLY A 24 0.62 0.88 17.84
CA GLY A 24 1.16 1.49 19.05
C GLY A 24 2.52 0.87 19.43
N GLU A 25 2.87 0.88 20.73
CA GLU A 25 4.16 0.36 21.23
C GLU A 25 4.21 -1.19 21.34
N ILE A 26 3.34 -1.92 20.63
CA ILE A 26 3.25 -3.38 20.73
C ILE A 26 4.33 -4.07 19.90
N ILE A 27 4.68 -3.50 18.74
CA ILE A 27 5.71 -4.00 17.84
C ILE A 27 6.84 -2.97 17.83
N ASP A 28 8.09 -3.45 17.85
CA ASP A 28 9.25 -2.58 17.73
C ASP A 28 9.21 -1.80 16.40
N ALA A 29 9.45 -0.50 16.46
CA ALA A 29 9.33 0.39 15.30
C ALA A 29 10.34 0.02 14.20
N ASP A 30 11.55 -0.42 14.55
CA ASP A 30 12.54 -0.84 13.55
C ASP A 30 12.09 -2.13 12.86
N ASP A 31 11.38 -3.01 13.56
CA ASP A 31 10.82 -4.22 12.97
C ASP A 31 9.61 -3.91 12.06
N ILE A 32 8.77 -2.93 12.41
CA ILE A 32 7.71 -2.44 11.51
C ILE A 32 8.31 -1.90 10.22
N VAL A 33 9.33 -1.03 10.32
CA VAL A 33 10.00 -0.43 9.15
C VAL A 33 10.59 -1.52 8.27
N LYS A 34 11.32 -2.51 8.82
CA LYS A 34 11.88 -3.63 8.02
C LYS A 34 10.81 -4.41 7.26
N ILE A 35 9.66 -4.67 7.90
CA ILE A 35 8.56 -5.40 7.24
C ILE A 35 8.00 -4.56 6.08
N GLN A 36 7.80 -3.27 6.29
CA GLN A 36 7.31 -2.36 5.26
C GLN A 36 8.31 -2.15 4.11
N GLU A 37 9.61 -2.12 4.39
CA GLU A 37 10.67 -2.08 3.37
C GLU A 37 10.63 -3.32 2.47
N VAL A 38 10.49 -4.52 3.06
CA VAL A 38 10.36 -5.77 2.29
C VAL A 38 9.08 -5.77 1.46
N MET A 39 7.95 -5.35 2.05
CA MET A 39 6.68 -5.22 1.34
C MET A 39 6.79 -4.24 0.16
N GLY A 40 7.42 -3.08 0.38
CA GLY A 40 7.67 -2.07 -0.65
C GLY A 40 8.52 -2.64 -1.79
N ALA A 41 9.63 -3.31 -1.47
CA ALA A 41 10.51 -3.93 -2.46
C ALA A 41 9.77 -4.98 -3.32
N ASP A 42 8.95 -5.83 -2.70
CA ASP A 42 8.15 -6.83 -3.42
C ASP A 42 7.10 -6.18 -4.34
N MET A 43 6.46 -5.09 -3.90
CA MET A 43 5.51 -4.35 -4.74
C MET A 43 6.19 -3.60 -5.89
N GLN A 44 7.38 -3.03 -5.66
CA GLN A 44 8.18 -2.36 -6.69
C GLN A 44 8.71 -3.33 -7.76
N ALA A 45 8.91 -4.60 -7.39
CA ALA A 45 9.37 -5.67 -8.28
C ALA A 45 8.27 -6.22 -9.21
N LEU A 46 7.01 -5.83 -9.01
CA LEU A 46 5.92 -6.15 -9.93
C LEU A 46 6.20 -5.53 -11.31
N ASP A 47 5.66 -6.14 -12.37
CA ASP A 47 5.73 -5.55 -13.70
C ASP A 47 4.97 -4.20 -13.74
N PRO A 48 5.32 -3.29 -14.66
CA PRO A 48 4.73 -1.94 -14.69
C PRO A 48 3.20 -1.90 -14.78
N GLU A 49 2.58 -2.86 -15.49
CA GLU A 49 1.12 -2.93 -15.58
C GLU A 49 0.52 -3.32 -14.23
N SER A 50 1.08 -4.33 -13.57
CA SER A 50 0.66 -4.77 -12.24
C SER A 50 0.85 -3.68 -11.18
N ARG A 51 1.97 -2.93 -11.20
CA ARG A 51 2.19 -1.79 -10.29
C ARG A 51 1.14 -0.71 -10.47
N ARG A 52 0.88 -0.31 -11.72
CA ARG A 52 -0.16 0.68 -12.01
C ARG A 52 -1.54 0.21 -11.56
N MET A 53 -1.87 -1.06 -11.81
CA MET A 53 -3.14 -1.64 -11.36
C MET A 53 -3.27 -1.62 -9.83
N LEU A 54 -2.20 -1.90 -9.10
CA LEU A 54 -2.16 -1.86 -7.64
C LEU A 54 -2.26 -0.43 -7.10
N SER A 55 -1.51 0.51 -7.69
CA SER A 55 -1.59 1.94 -7.41
C SER A 55 -3.03 2.46 -7.56
N ASP A 56 -3.68 2.15 -8.67
CA ASP A 56 -5.09 2.52 -8.90
C ASP A 56 -6.04 1.82 -7.93
N ALA A 57 -5.73 0.59 -7.52
CA ALA A 57 -6.54 -0.17 -6.57
C ALA A 57 -6.56 0.50 -5.19
N PHE A 58 -5.41 0.94 -4.67
CA PHE A 58 -5.35 1.70 -3.41
C PHE A 58 -6.25 2.93 -3.45
N ARG A 59 -6.17 3.73 -4.53
CA ARG A 59 -7.03 4.90 -4.71
C ARG A 59 -8.52 4.55 -4.81
N ARG A 60 -8.88 3.42 -5.43
CA ARG A 60 -10.26 2.94 -5.51
C ARG A 60 -10.81 2.50 -4.16
N ILE A 61 -10.01 1.83 -3.33
CA ILE A 61 -10.47 1.32 -2.02
C ILE A 61 -10.38 2.37 -0.91
N ALA A 62 -9.63 3.45 -1.08
CA ALA A 62 -9.49 4.51 -0.07
C ALA A 62 -10.83 5.02 0.51
N PRO A 63 -11.92 5.23 -0.27
CA PRO A 63 -13.22 5.61 0.27
C PRO A 63 -13.90 4.57 1.18
N GLU A 64 -13.39 3.33 1.24
CA GLU A 64 -13.85 2.30 2.18
C GLU A 64 -13.31 2.54 3.61
N TYR A 65 -12.35 3.45 3.77
CA TYR A 65 -11.74 3.82 5.04
C TYR A 65 -12.17 5.23 5.46
N ASP A 66 -12.05 5.53 6.75
CA ASP A 66 -12.44 6.80 7.34
C ASP A 66 -11.24 7.56 7.94
N GLY A 67 -11.33 8.89 7.99
CA GLY A 67 -10.39 9.74 8.71
C GLY A 67 -8.94 9.60 8.23
N ASP A 68 -8.02 9.37 9.17
CA ASP A 68 -6.59 9.27 8.86
C ASP A 68 -6.23 7.95 8.17
N PHE A 69 -7.03 6.88 8.34
CA PHE A 69 -6.82 5.63 7.59
C PHE A 69 -7.08 5.82 6.11
N ARG A 70 -8.12 6.61 5.77
CA ARG A 70 -8.35 6.98 4.37
C ARG A 70 -7.16 7.70 3.76
N LYS A 71 -6.63 8.71 4.46
CA LYS A 71 -5.47 9.48 3.97
C LYS A 71 -4.25 8.58 3.79
N ALA A 72 -3.99 7.69 4.74
CA ALA A 72 -2.89 6.73 4.65
C ALA A 72 -3.08 5.78 3.45
N VAL A 73 -4.28 5.26 3.20
CA VAL A 73 -4.54 4.40 2.03
C VAL A 73 -4.42 5.18 0.71
N GLU A 74 -4.76 6.47 0.70
CA GLU A 74 -4.56 7.36 -0.46
C GLU A 74 -3.07 7.62 -0.75
N SER A 75 -2.20 7.65 0.28
CA SER A 75 -0.75 7.88 0.13
C SER A 75 0.06 6.61 -0.16
N MET A 76 -0.48 5.41 0.12
CA MET A 76 0.23 4.13 -0.10
C MET A 76 0.90 3.97 -1.48
N PRO A 77 0.31 4.40 -2.61
CA PRO A 77 1.01 4.36 -3.89
C PRO A 77 2.34 5.12 -3.90
N GLU A 78 2.40 6.28 -3.26
CA GLU A 78 3.60 7.10 -3.11
C GLU A 78 4.54 6.48 -2.07
N ASP A 79 4.02 6.12 -0.89
CA ASP A 79 4.80 5.59 0.24
C ASP A 79 5.55 4.28 -0.14
N PHE A 80 4.96 3.46 -1.02
CA PHE A 80 5.59 2.24 -1.53
C PHE A 80 6.31 2.40 -2.87
N GLY A 81 6.37 3.61 -3.45
CA GLY A 81 7.07 3.86 -4.72
C GLY A 81 6.44 3.12 -5.91
N LEU A 82 5.12 3.05 -5.97
CA LEU A 82 4.36 2.36 -7.03
C LEU A 82 4.00 3.27 -8.20
N GLU A 83 4.10 4.59 -7.99
CA GLU A 83 4.00 5.57 -9.05
C GLU A 83 5.31 5.56 -9.83
N ASP A 84 5.22 5.62 -11.16
CA ASP A 84 6.42 5.82 -11.96
C ASP A 84 6.99 7.19 -11.55
N GLU A 85 8.23 7.22 -11.04
CA GLU A 85 9.00 8.47 -11.07
C GLU A 85 9.02 8.85 -12.54
N ASP A 86 8.25 9.88 -12.92
CA ASP A 86 8.39 10.55 -14.19
C ASP A 86 9.87 10.95 -14.29
N LEU A 87 10.66 10.11 -14.97
CA LEU A 87 11.99 10.44 -15.42
C LEU A 87 11.79 11.55 -16.46
N ASP A 88 11.79 12.79 -15.99
CA ASP A 88 12.07 13.98 -16.80
C ASP A 88 13.39 13.79 -17.58
#